data_AF-A0A5R8M5D9-F1
#
_entry.id   AF-A0A5R8M5D9-F1
#
_cell.length_a   1.000
_cell.length_b   1.000
_cell.length_c   1.000
_cell.angle_alpha   90.00
_cell.angle_beta   90.00
_cell.angle_gamma   90.00
#
_symmetry.space_group_name_H-M   'P 1'
#
loop_
_entity.id
_entity.type
_entity.pdbx_description
1 polymer ?
#
loop_
_entity_poly.entity_id
_entity_poly.type
_entity_poly.pdbx_seq_one_letter_code
_entity_poly.pdbx_strand_id
1 'polypeptide(L)'
;MMEGLGKYAKDSVAAMELYRFWHPKMVLYGLAGIGSSRRISCFRNWHQKPVLAGMPDRCSMNQDIMFAERDYFGLFGWPAIGTAYVAVPPARAGGL
;
A
#
# COMPACT_ATOMS: atom_id res chain seq x y z
N MET A 1 -6.27 -5.23 5.36
CA MET A 1 -6.08 -4.04 4.50
C MET A 1 -5.35 -4.37 3.19
N MET A 2 -4.11 -4.88 3.24
CA MET A 2 -3.32 -5.18 2.02
C MET A 2 -3.97 -6.24 1.13
N GLU A 3 -4.60 -7.27 1.70
CA GLU A 3 -5.39 -8.24 0.93
C GLU A 3 -6.59 -7.60 0.22
N GLY A 4 -7.28 -6.66 0.85
CA GLY A 4 -8.37 -5.89 0.23
C GLY A 4 -7.89 -4.96 -0.89
N LEU A 5 -6.68 -4.38 -0.74
CA LEU A 5 -6.00 -3.65 -1.81
C LEU A 5 -5.67 -4.54 -3.01
N GLY A 6 -5.31 -5.81 -2.76
CA GLY A 6 -5.08 -6.81 -3.80
C GLY A 6 -6.33 -7.18 -4.60
N LYS A 7 -7.52 -7.13 -3.98
CA LYS A 7 -8.80 -7.39 -4.65
C LYS A 7 -9.20 -6.33 -5.67
N TYR A 8 -8.62 -5.13 -5.63
CA TYR A 8 -8.88 -4.07 -6.62
C TYR A 8 -8.55 -4.52 -8.06
N ALA A 9 -7.55 -5.41 -8.24
CA ALA A 9 -7.17 -5.90 -9.56
C ALA A 9 -8.27 -6.72 -10.25
N LYS A 10 -9.28 -7.20 -9.49
CA LYS A 10 -10.37 -8.04 -10.01
C LYS A 10 -11.77 -7.47 -9.75
N ASP A 11 -12.04 -6.86 -8.60
CA ASP A 11 -13.42 -6.65 -8.10
C ASP A 11 -13.78 -5.20 -7.72
N SER A 12 -13.13 -4.21 -8.36
CA SER A 12 -13.45 -2.77 -8.25
C SER A 12 -13.10 -2.10 -6.91
N VAL A 13 -13.43 -0.81 -6.83
CA VAL A 13 -13.29 0.04 -5.64
C VAL A 13 -13.99 -0.53 -4.41
N ALA A 14 -15.17 -1.10 -4.60
CA ALA A 14 -16.00 -1.58 -3.49
C ALA A 14 -15.31 -2.73 -2.75
N ALA A 15 -14.67 -3.66 -3.49
CA ALA A 15 -13.96 -4.81 -2.93
C ALA A 15 -12.77 -4.45 -2.02
N MET A 16 -12.32 -3.20 -2.04
CA MET A 16 -11.28 -2.72 -1.14
C MET A 16 -11.79 -2.48 0.29
N GLU A 17 -13.11 -2.39 0.49
CA GLU A 17 -13.75 -2.24 1.80
C GLU A 17 -13.16 -1.08 2.63
N LEU A 18 -12.82 0.04 1.98
CA LEU A 18 -12.06 1.12 2.63
C LEU A 18 -12.76 1.67 3.87
N TYR A 19 -14.09 1.78 3.86
CA TYR A 19 -14.86 2.26 5.01
C TYR A 19 -14.89 1.29 6.20
N ARG A 20 -14.54 0.01 6.00
CA ARG A 20 -14.36 -0.97 7.08
C ARG A 20 -13.06 -0.74 7.86
N PHE A 21 -12.02 -0.24 7.18
CA PHE A 21 -10.68 -0.08 7.77
C PHE A 21 -10.33 1.37 8.10
N TRP A 22 -10.96 2.34 7.45
CA TRP A 22 -10.64 3.75 7.60
C TRP A 22 -11.82 4.52 8.17
N HIS A 23 -11.57 5.27 9.24
CA HIS A 23 -12.56 6.18 9.78
C HIS A 23 -12.96 7.23 8.72
N PRO A 24 -14.24 7.62 8.60
CA PRO A 24 -14.69 8.59 7.60
C PRO A 24 -13.98 9.94 7.68
N LYS A 25 -13.41 10.31 8.84
CA LYS A 25 -12.63 11.54 9.07
C LYS A 25 -11.10 11.34 9.00
N MET A 26 -10.61 10.22 8.45
CA MET A 26 -9.17 9.96 8.31
C MET A 26 -8.42 11.12 7.65
N VAL A 27 -7.15 11.28 8.03
CA VAL A 27 -6.18 12.18 7.39
C VAL A 27 -4.95 11.34 7.03
N LEU A 28 -4.49 11.48 5.79
CA LEU A 28 -3.21 10.96 5.32
C LEU A 28 -2.22 12.13 5.32
N TYR A 29 -1.07 11.92 5.96
CA TYR A 29 0.10 12.79 5.83
C TYR A 29 1.14 12.05 5.00
N GLY A 30 1.33 12.47 3.75
CA GLY A 30 2.37 11.94 2.86
C GLY A 30 3.67 12.72 2.98
N LEU A 31 4.74 12.14 2.40
CA LEU A 31 6.02 12.83 2.21
C LEU A 31 5.85 14.06 1.29
N ALA A 32 6.82 14.98 1.30
CA ALA A 32 6.71 16.31 0.70
C ALA A 32 6.12 16.35 -0.73
N GLY A 33 6.43 15.36 -1.59
CA GLY A 33 5.90 15.28 -2.95
C GLY A 33 4.50 14.68 -3.09
N ILE A 34 4.02 13.93 -2.09
CA ILE A 34 2.69 13.30 -2.07
C ILE A 34 1.63 14.24 -1.46
N GLY A 35 2.07 15.11 -0.54
CA GLY A 35 1.20 16.04 0.17
C GLY A 35 0.30 15.38 1.21
N SER A 36 -0.69 16.12 1.70
CA SER A 36 -1.67 15.65 2.70
C SER A 36 -3.06 15.51 2.10
N SER A 37 -3.83 14.54 2.57
CA SER A 37 -5.20 14.28 2.12
C SER A 37 -6.16 14.10 3.30
N ARG A 38 -7.33 14.74 3.25
CA ARG A 38 -8.41 14.55 4.24
C ARG A 38 -9.57 13.78 3.61
N ARG A 39 -10.11 12.80 4.32
CA ARG A 39 -11.16 11.86 3.87
C ARG A 39 -10.65 10.85 2.84
N ILE A 40 -11.39 9.75 2.74
CA ILE A 40 -11.13 8.66 1.79
C ILE A 40 -11.18 9.17 0.34
N SER A 41 -12.12 10.05 -0.02
CA SER A 41 -12.23 10.57 -1.40
C SER A 41 -10.95 11.27 -1.89
N CYS A 42 -10.36 12.12 -1.06
CA CYS A 42 -9.12 12.84 -1.37
C CYS A 42 -7.94 11.86 -1.47
N PHE A 43 -7.78 10.99 -0.47
CA PHE A 43 -6.78 9.91 -0.48
C PHE A 43 -6.84 9.08 -1.77
N ARG A 44 -8.06 8.75 -2.21
CA ARG A 44 -8.25 7.94 -3.40
C ARG A 44 -7.86 8.66 -4.68
N ASN A 45 -8.23 9.93 -4.82
CA ASN A 45 -7.99 10.69 -6.04
C ASN A 45 -6.51 11.08 -6.19
N TRP A 46 -5.85 11.45 -5.11
CA TRP A 46 -4.53 12.07 -5.17
C TRP A 46 -3.37 11.15 -4.75
N HIS A 47 -3.65 10.03 -4.10
CA HIS A 47 -2.61 9.08 -3.69
C HIS A 47 -2.83 7.67 -4.24
N GLN A 48 -3.98 7.05 -3.93
CA GLN A 48 -4.19 5.64 -4.26
C GLN A 48 -4.30 5.40 -5.77
N LYS A 49 -5.21 6.09 -6.49
CA LYS A 49 -5.39 5.89 -7.94
C LYS A 49 -4.10 6.12 -8.74
N PRO A 50 -3.30 7.19 -8.48
CA PRO A 50 -2.01 7.36 -9.16
C PRO A 50 -1.05 6.20 -8.95
N VAL A 51 -0.89 5.69 -7.72
CA VAL A 51 -0.02 4.53 -7.42
C VAL A 51 -0.52 3.27 -8.13
N LEU A 52 -1.84 3.04 -8.12
CA LEU A 52 -2.45 1.91 -8.83
C LEU A 52 -2.21 1.96 -10.34
N ALA A 53 -2.23 3.15 -10.93
CA ALA A 53 -2.00 3.38 -12.36
C ALA A 53 -0.51 3.30 -12.74
N GLY A 54 0.38 3.84 -11.90
CA GLY A 54 1.82 3.84 -12.13
C GLY A 54 2.51 2.50 -11.84
N MET A 55 1.90 1.65 -11.02
CA MET A 55 2.43 0.34 -10.62
C MET A 55 1.35 -0.75 -10.79
N PRO A 56 0.95 -1.07 -12.03
CA PRO A 56 -0.19 -1.96 -12.31
C PRO A 56 0.07 -3.42 -11.91
N ASP A 57 1.33 -3.86 -12.00
CA ASP A 57 1.83 -5.21 -11.74
C ASP A 57 2.44 -5.38 -10.33
N ARG A 58 2.21 -4.41 -9.44
CA ARG A 58 2.76 -4.41 -8.08
C ARG A 58 2.37 -5.67 -7.30
N CYS A 59 3.30 -6.17 -6.50
CA CYS A 59 3.09 -7.28 -5.57
C CYS A 59 3.66 -6.95 -4.18
N SER A 60 3.12 -7.62 -3.15
CA SER A 60 3.73 -7.62 -1.83
C SER A 60 5.00 -8.45 -1.85
N MET A 61 6.08 -7.93 -1.29
CA MET A 61 7.34 -8.68 -1.13
C MET A 61 7.36 -9.51 0.16
N ASN A 62 6.38 -9.34 1.06
CA ASN A 62 6.35 -9.95 2.38
C ASN A 62 7.65 -9.73 3.18
N GLN A 63 8.22 -8.53 3.05
CA GLN A 63 9.42 -8.05 3.76
C GLN A 63 9.04 -6.88 4.67
N ASP A 64 7.94 -7.07 5.39
CA ASP A 64 7.33 -6.08 6.26
C ASP A 64 7.45 -6.46 7.74
N ILE A 65 7.71 -5.44 8.56
CA ILE A 65 7.70 -5.47 10.01
C ILE A 65 6.45 -4.71 10.44
N MET A 66 5.63 -5.38 11.26
CA MET A 66 4.44 -4.80 11.86
C MET A 66 4.63 -4.65 13.36
N PHE A 67 4.19 -3.53 13.91
CA PHE A 67 4.08 -3.32 15.35
C PHE A 67 2.80 -2.54 15.67
N ALA A 68 2.24 -2.80 16.85
CA ALA A 68 1.05 -2.11 17.33
C ALA A 68 1.14 -1.87 18.82
N GLU A 69 0.69 -0.68 19.24
CA GLU A 69 0.52 -0.33 20.64
C GLU A 69 -0.76 0.50 20.77
N ARG A 70 -1.73 -0.03 21.52
CA ARG A 70 -3.04 0.59 21.74
C ARG A 70 -3.70 0.95 20.39
N ASP A 71 -3.98 2.24 20.17
CA ASP A 71 -4.64 2.77 18.97
C ASP A 71 -3.66 3.07 17.82
N TYR A 72 -2.38 2.73 17.99
CA TYR A 72 -1.32 2.97 17.01
C TYR A 72 -0.87 1.67 16.35
N PHE A 73 -0.67 1.72 15.05
CA PHE A 73 -0.15 0.63 14.23
C PHE A 73 0.90 1.17 13.27
N GLY A 74 2.01 0.46 13.14
CA GLY A 74 3.10 0.74 12.22
C GLY A 74 3.32 -0.43 11.28
N LEU A 75 3.47 -0.12 10.00
CA LEU A 75 3.94 -1.02 8.96
C LEU A 75 5.19 -0.42 8.34
N PHE A 76 6.28 -1.15 8.37
CA PHE A 76 7.54 -0.77 7.75
C PHE A 76 8.02 -1.90 6.85
N GLY A 77 8.63 -1.60 5.71
CA GLY A 77 9.32 -2.61 4.92
C GLY A 77 10.19 -1.98 3.85
N TRP A 78 11.31 -2.62 3.55
CA TRP A 78 12.28 -2.13 2.55
C TRP A 78 12.92 -3.30 1.79
N PRO A 79 12.49 -3.58 0.54
CA PRO A 79 11.31 -3.05 -0.13
C PRO A 79 10.03 -3.80 0.33
N ALA A 80 9.00 -3.06 0.75
CA ALA A 80 7.70 -3.67 1.08
C ALA A 80 6.86 -4.05 -0.16
N ILE A 81 7.04 -3.32 -1.27
CA ILE A 81 6.30 -3.49 -2.52
C ILE A 81 7.32 -3.61 -3.66
N GLY A 82 7.12 -4.60 -4.53
CA GLY A 82 7.88 -4.79 -5.76
C GLY A 82 7.00 -4.55 -6.99
N THR A 83 7.64 -4.26 -8.13
CA THR A 83 7.05 -4.31 -9.48
C THR A 83 8.03 -5.08 -10.37
N ALA A 84 7.61 -5.59 -11.53
CA ALA A 84 8.50 -6.33 -12.44
C ALA A 84 9.72 -5.52 -12.88
N TYR A 85 9.67 -4.18 -12.80
CA TYR A 85 10.79 -3.28 -13.11
C TYR A 85 11.67 -2.89 -11.90
N VAL A 86 11.23 -3.15 -10.66
CA VAL A 86 11.97 -2.81 -9.41
C VAL A 86 12.24 -4.05 -8.55
N ALA A 87 12.09 -5.24 -9.11
CA ALA A 87 12.63 -6.44 -8.49
C ALA A 87 14.16 -6.41 -8.62
N VAL A 88 14.85 -6.02 -7.55
CA VAL A 88 16.20 -6.57 -7.31
C VAL A 88 16.01 -8.09 -7.36
N PRO A 89 16.63 -8.82 -8.31
CA PRO A 89 16.47 -10.26 -8.34
C PRO A 89 16.83 -10.81 -6.97
N PRO A 90 16.08 -11.78 -6.41
CA PRO A 90 16.49 -12.42 -5.17
C PRO A 90 17.94 -12.85 -5.36
N ALA A 91 18.81 -12.43 -4.44
CA ALA A 91 20.20 -12.88 -4.44
C ALA A 91 20.16 -14.39 -4.66
N ARG A 92 20.76 -14.85 -5.78
CA ARG A 92 20.84 -16.27 -6.06
C ARG A 92 21.42 -16.90 -4.80
N ALA A 93 20.63 -17.72 -4.13
CA ALA A 93 21.15 -18.67 -3.17
C ALA A 93 21.95 -19.72 -3.98
N GLY A 94 23.15 -19.35 -4.41
CA GLY A 94 24.27 -20.26 -4.63
C GLY A 94 25.23 -19.94 -3.49
N GLY A 95 25.50 -20.84 -2.56
CA GLY A 95 26.02 -22.17 -2.84
C GLY A 95 27.52 -22.09 -2.54
N LEU A 96 27.94 -22.86 -1.52
CA LEU A 96 29.34 -23.22 -1.28
C LEU A 96 29.99 -23.77 -2.56
#